data_AF-A0A3D1A8K8-F1
#
_entry.id   AF-A0A3D1A8K8-F1
#
_cell.length_a   1.000
_cell.length_b   1.000
_cell.length_c   1.000
_cell.angle_alpha   90.00
_cell.angle_beta   90.00
_cell.angle_gamma   90.00
#
_symmetry.space_group_name_H-M   'P 1'
#
loop_
_entity.id
_entity.type
_entity.pdbx_description
1 polymer ?
#
loop_
_entity_poly.entity_id
_entity_poly.type
_entity_poly.pdbx_seq_one_letter_code
_entity_poly.pdbx_strand_id
1 'polypeptide(L)'
;MPMDTTILITIAAAALAGGVLLYAFLRRSAGAAQPAEGSAFRKFGRNIRLRDLFRLAALIEEAGKDFYAKLELKAANPETKKLCAWLAEEEEQHRLFVQGHLDRWRVLGTHLTEWPVFLEKVKQEGFYADPPGENASEEEMAAFAIRQEIKTAEFYKLFEAAFPEEWKRSRLERLVGEERSHEAKLRAAYPGVK
;
A
#
# COMPACT_ATOMS: atom_id res chain seq x y z
N MET A 1 31.52 12.28 -50.93
CA MET A 1 30.33 13.07 -50.54
C MET A 1 29.81 12.48 -49.23
N PRO A 2 29.78 13.25 -48.13
CA PRO A 2 29.40 12.76 -46.80
C PRO A 2 27.90 12.94 -46.60
N MET A 3 27.09 11.96 -47.01
CA MET A 3 25.63 11.99 -46.78
C MET A 3 25.12 10.93 -45.79
N ASP A 4 25.97 9.99 -45.32
CA ASP A 4 25.48 8.86 -44.54
C ASP A 4 25.41 9.12 -43.02
N THR A 5 26.30 9.96 -42.47
CA THR A 5 26.40 10.13 -41.01
C THR A 5 25.26 10.98 -40.44
N THR A 6 24.81 12.00 -41.16
CA THR A 6 23.77 12.93 -40.69
C THR A 6 22.38 12.30 -40.65
N ILE A 7 22.08 11.41 -41.60
CA ILE A 7 20.80 10.67 -41.67
C ILE A 7 20.74 9.63 -40.55
N LEU A 8 21.85 8.91 -40.29
CA LEU A 8 21.93 7.95 -39.18
C LEU A 8 21.77 8.64 -37.80
N ILE A 9 22.35 9.82 -37.61
CA ILE A 9 22.21 10.60 -36.36
C ILE A 9 20.77 11.09 -36.17
N THR A 10 20.08 11.52 -37.23
CA THR A 10 18.68 11.97 -37.13
C THR A 10 17.70 10.83 -36.86
N ILE A 11 17.91 9.65 -37.46
CA ILE A 11 17.09 8.45 -37.17
C ILE A 11 17.28 8.00 -35.72
N ALA A 12 18.53 7.97 -35.23
CA ALA A 12 18.82 7.63 -33.83
C ALA A 12 18.21 8.63 -32.84
N ALA A 13 18.27 9.93 -33.13
CA ALA A 13 17.66 10.97 -32.31
C ALA A 13 16.12 10.90 -32.30
N ALA A 14 15.50 10.61 -33.44
CA ALA A 14 14.05 10.44 -33.55
C ALA A 14 13.56 9.18 -32.81
N ALA A 15 14.31 8.07 -32.87
CA ALA A 15 14.01 6.85 -32.13
C ALA A 15 14.14 7.06 -30.60
N LEU A 16 15.17 7.78 -30.16
CA LEU A 16 15.33 8.17 -28.75
C LEU A 16 14.20 9.09 -28.27
N ALA A 17 13.86 10.12 -29.04
CA ALA A 17 12.76 11.03 -28.70
C ALA A 17 11.40 10.32 -28.66
N GLY A 18 11.13 9.43 -29.63
CA GLY A 18 9.94 8.58 -29.63
C GLY A 18 9.88 7.64 -28.44
N GLY A 19 11.01 7.02 -28.08
CA GLY A 19 11.13 6.16 -26.90
C GLY A 19 10.88 6.93 -25.59
N VAL A 20 11.42 8.13 -25.44
CA VAL A 20 11.20 9.00 -24.26
C VAL A 20 9.74 9.43 -24.15
N LEU A 21 9.10 9.81 -25.26
CA LEU A 21 7.69 10.21 -25.28
C LEU A 21 6.76 9.03 -24.97
N LEU A 22 7.04 7.86 -25.54
CA LEU A 22 6.30 6.65 -25.25
C LEU A 22 6.47 6.22 -23.79
N TYR A 23 7.70 6.24 -23.27
CA TYR A 23 7.98 5.96 -21.86
C TYR A 23 7.25 6.94 -20.93
N ALA A 24 7.29 8.24 -21.24
CA ALA A 24 6.58 9.26 -20.47
C ALA A 24 5.05 9.08 -20.55
N PHE A 25 4.52 8.67 -21.70
CA PHE A 25 3.08 8.40 -21.89
C PHE A 25 2.62 7.15 -21.12
N LEU A 26 3.37 6.04 -21.23
CA LEU A 26 3.07 4.79 -20.52
C LEU A 26 3.18 4.97 -18.99
N ARG A 27 4.18 5.73 -18.53
CA ARG A 27 4.31 6.09 -17.11
C ARG A 27 3.18 7.01 -16.64
N ARG A 28 2.64 7.85 -17.52
CA ARG A 28 1.49 8.73 -17.24
C ARG A 28 0.17 7.98 -17.04
N SER A 29 -0.03 6.82 -17.65
CA SER A 29 -1.32 6.10 -17.64
C SER A 29 -1.41 4.94 -16.64
N ALA A 30 -0.29 4.38 -16.17
CA ALA A 30 -0.27 3.18 -15.33
C ALA A 30 -1.16 3.27 -14.07
N GLY A 31 -1.17 4.41 -13.37
CA GLY A 31 -2.00 4.60 -12.17
C GLY A 31 -3.52 4.59 -12.42
N ALA A 32 -3.96 4.70 -13.69
CA ALA A 32 -5.36 4.64 -14.09
C ALA A 32 -5.85 3.23 -14.44
N ALA A 33 -4.98 2.21 -14.31
CA ALA A 33 -5.33 0.82 -14.56
C ALA A 33 -6.54 0.39 -13.72
N GLN A 34 -7.39 -0.43 -14.33
CA GLN A 34 -8.57 -1.03 -13.71
C GLN A 34 -8.24 -2.44 -13.19
N PRO A 35 -8.91 -2.91 -12.13
CA PRO A 35 -8.69 -4.25 -11.61
C PRO A 35 -9.05 -5.31 -12.66
N ALA A 36 -8.35 -6.44 -12.60
CA ALA A 36 -8.62 -7.61 -13.43
C ALA A 36 -10.11 -8.03 -13.38
N GLU A 37 -10.60 -8.58 -14.49
CA GLU A 37 -11.97 -9.08 -14.56
C GLU A 37 -12.20 -10.20 -13.53
N GLY A 38 -13.37 -10.17 -12.87
CA GLY A 38 -13.69 -11.09 -11.78
C GLY A 38 -12.97 -10.81 -10.46
N SER A 39 -12.14 -9.77 -10.37
CA SER A 39 -11.49 -9.41 -9.11
C SER A 39 -12.50 -9.12 -8.01
N ALA A 40 -12.21 -9.62 -6.80
CA ALA A 40 -12.95 -9.31 -5.58
C ALA A 40 -13.05 -7.80 -5.33
N PHE A 41 -12.13 -6.99 -5.87
CA PHE A 41 -12.18 -5.54 -5.69
C PHE A 41 -13.43 -4.87 -6.28
N ARG A 42 -14.11 -5.50 -7.24
CA ARG A 42 -15.39 -5.01 -7.77
C ARG A 42 -16.46 -4.85 -6.68
N LYS A 43 -16.37 -5.59 -5.56
CA LYS A 43 -17.32 -5.45 -4.44
C LYS A 43 -17.24 -4.07 -3.77
N PHE A 44 -16.08 -3.41 -3.85
CA PHE A 44 -15.85 -2.12 -3.20
C PHE A 44 -16.19 -0.91 -4.10
N GLY A 45 -16.42 -1.10 -5.41
CA GLY A 45 -16.68 0.02 -6.33
C GLY A 45 -16.54 -0.34 -7.81
N ARG A 46 -17.06 0.54 -8.69
CA ARG A 46 -17.09 0.30 -10.14
C ARG A 46 -15.87 0.87 -10.87
N ASN A 47 -15.34 2.01 -10.44
CA ASN A 47 -14.21 2.70 -11.07
C ASN A 47 -13.03 2.82 -10.12
N ILE A 48 -12.71 1.76 -9.39
CA ILE A 48 -11.53 1.71 -8.53
C ILE A 48 -10.29 1.59 -9.41
N ARG A 49 -9.39 2.57 -9.32
CA ARG A 49 -8.12 2.53 -10.06
C ARG A 49 -7.01 1.97 -9.19
N LEU A 50 -5.95 1.48 -9.84
CA LEU A 50 -4.70 1.12 -9.18
C LEU A 50 -4.21 2.19 -8.19
N ARG A 51 -4.26 3.47 -8.60
CA ARG A 51 -3.87 4.59 -7.73
C ARG A 51 -4.75 4.71 -6.48
N ASP A 52 -6.03 4.35 -6.56
CA ASP A 52 -6.94 4.38 -5.42
C ASP A 52 -6.55 3.30 -4.39
N LEU A 53 -6.08 2.11 -4.83
CA LEU A 53 -5.52 1.09 -3.92
C LEU A 53 -4.22 1.54 -3.26
N PHE A 54 -3.29 2.14 -4.01
CA PHE A 54 -2.06 2.69 -3.41
C PHE A 54 -2.36 3.84 -2.43
N ARG A 55 -3.38 4.66 -2.68
CA ARG A 55 -3.80 5.67 -1.71
C ARG A 55 -4.35 5.04 -0.43
N LEU A 56 -5.14 3.98 -0.55
CA LEU A 56 -5.63 3.25 0.61
C LEU A 56 -4.49 2.58 1.38
N ALA A 57 -3.56 1.93 0.69
CA ALA A 57 -2.37 1.36 1.31
C ALA A 57 -1.61 2.42 2.13
N ALA A 58 -1.36 3.60 1.57
CA ALA A 58 -0.67 4.68 2.28
C ALA A 58 -1.44 5.15 3.54
N LEU A 59 -2.78 5.16 3.50
CA LEU A 59 -3.61 5.48 4.67
C LEU A 59 -3.56 4.39 5.75
N ILE A 60 -3.53 3.12 5.34
CA ILE A 60 -3.38 1.98 6.26
C ILE A 60 -2.03 2.08 6.97
N GLU A 61 -0.93 2.29 6.24
CA GLU A 61 0.40 2.34 6.85
C GLU A 61 0.60 3.56 7.75
N GLU A 62 0.05 4.71 7.35
CA GLU A 62 0.05 5.90 8.21
C GLU A 62 -0.71 5.66 9.52
N ALA A 63 -1.89 5.03 9.44
CA ALA A 63 -2.65 4.67 10.63
C ALA A 63 -1.94 3.61 11.49
N GLY A 64 -1.28 2.63 10.86
CA GLY A 64 -0.50 1.59 11.54
C GLY A 64 0.67 2.18 12.34
N LYS A 65 1.46 3.06 11.71
CA LYS A 65 2.53 3.81 12.37
C LYS A 65 2.02 4.58 13.59
N ASP A 66 0.98 5.39 13.40
CA ASP A 66 0.40 6.19 14.49
C ASP A 66 -0.15 5.31 15.61
N PHE A 67 -0.71 4.15 15.25
CA PHE A 67 -1.20 3.18 16.20
C PHE A 67 -0.07 2.56 17.03
N TYR A 68 1.01 2.11 16.40
CA TYR A 68 2.13 1.51 17.10
C TYR A 68 2.89 2.50 17.99
N ALA A 69 3.03 3.75 17.57
CA ALA A 69 3.56 4.81 18.44
C ALA A 69 2.70 5.00 19.70
N LYS A 70 1.38 4.87 19.61
CA LYS A 70 0.49 4.93 20.78
C LYS A 70 0.61 3.67 21.65
N LEU A 71 0.71 2.48 21.04
CA LEU A 71 0.85 1.23 21.78
C LEU A 71 2.19 1.17 22.52
N GLU A 72 3.28 1.69 21.94
CA GLU A 72 4.58 1.83 22.60
C GLU A 72 4.47 2.59 23.93
N LEU A 73 3.77 3.73 23.92
CA LEU A 73 3.59 4.55 25.13
C LEU A 73 2.83 3.82 26.23
N LYS A 74 1.93 2.91 25.84
CA LYS A 74 1.05 2.18 26.74
C LYS A 74 1.64 0.86 27.23
N ALA A 75 2.51 0.25 26.45
CA ALA A 75 3.03 -1.08 26.74
C ALA A 75 3.77 -1.13 28.08
N ALA A 76 3.41 -2.06 28.95
CA ALA A 76 4.05 -2.17 30.26
C ALA A 76 5.46 -2.79 30.16
N ASN A 77 5.64 -3.75 29.25
CA ASN A 77 6.88 -4.48 29.10
C ASN A 77 7.89 -3.71 28.21
N PRO A 78 9.13 -3.46 28.67
CA PRO A 78 10.15 -2.77 27.88
C PRO A 78 10.47 -3.41 26.51
N GLU A 79 10.43 -4.74 26.40
CA GLU A 79 10.66 -5.42 25.12
C GLU A 79 9.49 -5.20 24.16
N THR A 80 8.26 -5.16 24.69
CA THR A 80 7.08 -4.84 23.90
C THR A 80 7.10 -3.38 23.44
N LYS A 81 7.61 -2.45 24.26
CA LYS A 81 7.84 -1.06 23.82
C LYS A 81 8.78 -1.00 22.62
N LYS A 82 9.94 -1.67 22.71
CA LYS A 82 10.90 -1.74 21.60
C LYS A 82 10.28 -2.36 20.35
N LEU A 83 9.47 -3.42 20.51
CA LEU A 83 8.75 -4.02 19.39
C LEU A 83 7.79 -3.01 18.74
N CYS A 84 7.00 -2.28 19.52
CA CYS A 84 6.05 -1.30 18.98
C CYS A 84 6.77 -0.12 18.31
N ALA A 85 7.88 0.36 18.88
CA ALA A 85 8.71 1.39 18.24
C ALA A 85 9.24 0.90 16.88
N TRP A 86 9.76 -0.33 16.83
CA TRP A 86 10.24 -0.94 15.60
C TRP A 86 9.11 -1.14 14.57
N LEU A 87 7.93 -1.60 14.98
CA LEU A 87 6.77 -1.73 14.09
C LEU A 87 6.35 -0.37 13.52
N ALA A 88 6.34 0.69 14.33
CA ALA A 88 6.04 2.03 13.84
C ALA A 88 7.06 2.51 12.77
N GLU A 89 8.33 2.14 12.91
CA GLU A 89 9.36 2.40 11.90
C GLU A 89 9.15 1.59 10.62
N GLU A 90 8.81 0.31 10.73
CA GLU A 90 8.50 -0.56 9.58
C GLU A 90 7.29 -0.03 8.80
N GLU A 91 6.21 0.35 9.49
CA GLU A 91 5.03 0.94 8.82
C GLU A 91 5.36 2.26 8.13
N GLU A 92 6.25 3.07 8.68
CA GLU A 92 6.74 4.26 7.96
C GLU A 92 7.52 3.86 6.70
N GLN A 93 8.33 2.80 6.72
CA GLN A 93 9.00 2.30 5.51
C GLN A 93 8.00 1.79 4.48
N HIS A 94 6.96 1.06 4.90
CA HIS A 94 5.87 0.62 4.03
C HIS A 94 5.16 1.82 3.39
N ARG A 95 4.79 2.82 4.21
CA ARG A 95 4.15 4.06 3.75
C ARG A 95 5.00 4.79 2.72
N LEU A 96 6.30 4.96 2.98
CA LEU A 96 7.23 5.61 2.06
C LEU A 96 7.39 4.83 0.75
N PHE A 97 7.45 3.50 0.83
CA PHE A 97 7.50 2.63 -0.34
C PHE A 97 6.24 2.81 -1.22
N VAL A 98 5.05 2.72 -0.62
CA VAL A 98 3.76 2.93 -1.31
C VAL A 98 3.64 4.35 -1.87
N GLN A 99 4.05 5.37 -1.10
CA GLN A 99 4.04 6.76 -1.54
C GLN A 99 4.97 6.97 -2.76
N GLY A 100 6.14 6.30 -2.79
CA GLY A 100 7.04 6.32 -3.93
C GLY A 100 6.41 5.80 -5.22
N HIS A 101 5.41 4.91 -5.15
CA HIS A 101 4.59 4.54 -6.31
C HIS A 101 3.62 5.66 -6.71
N LEU A 102 2.94 6.27 -5.74
CA LEU A 102 2.01 7.38 -5.99
C LEU A 102 2.69 8.59 -6.63
N ASP A 103 3.90 8.94 -6.19
CA ASP A 103 4.65 10.10 -6.68
C ASP A 103 5.18 9.91 -8.10
N ARG A 104 5.32 8.66 -8.56
CA ARG A 104 5.77 8.36 -9.92
C ARG A 104 4.68 8.56 -10.97
N TRP A 105 3.41 8.56 -10.56
CA TRP A 105 2.25 8.76 -11.45
C TRP A 105 1.82 10.22 -11.48
N ARG A 106 1.14 10.61 -12.56
CA ARG A 106 0.46 11.91 -12.62
C ARG A 106 -0.47 12.04 -11.42
N VAL A 107 -0.44 13.22 -10.79
CA VAL A 107 -1.41 13.59 -9.76
C VAL A 107 -2.79 13.59 -10.38
N LEU A 108 -3.55 12.56 -10.06
CA LEU A 108 -4.97 12.47 -10.33
C LEU A 108 -5.68 12.57 -8.98
N GLY A 109 -6.80 13.29 -8.94
CA GLY A 109 -7.70 13.29 -7.78
C GLY A 109 -8.36 11.93 -7.58
N THR A 110 -8.87 11.67 -6.38
CA THR A 110 -9.82 10.59 -6.14
C THR A 110 -11.14 10.90 -6.86
N HIS A 111 -11.92 9.87 -7.17
CA HIS A 111 -13.26 10.09 -7.71
C HIS A 111 -14.18 10.55 -6.56
N LEU A 112 -14.67 11.79 -6.62
CA LEU A 112 -15.30 12.45 -5.46
C LEU A 112 -16.49 11.68 -4.87
N THR A 113 -17.25 10.97 -5.70
CA THR A 113 -18.43 10.20 -5.25
C THR A 113 -18.15 8.73 -4.98
N GLU A 114 -17.10 8.15 -5.58
CA GLU A 114 -16.81 6.72 -5.42
C GLU A 114 -15.78 6.47 -4.33
N TRP A 115 -14.86 7.40 -4.10
CA TRP A 115 -13.85 7.27 -3.06
C TRP A 115 -14.42 7.16 -1.65
N PRO A 116 -15.41 7.99 -1.24
CA PRO A 116 -16.03 7.83 0.07
C PRO A 116 -16.73 6.47 0.22
N VAL A 117 -17.44 6.01 -0.81
CA VAL A 117 -18.13 4.71 -0.80
C VAL A 117 -17.12 3.55 -0.74
N PHE A 118 -16.01 3.68 -1.47
CA PHE A 118 -14.92 2.72 -1.44
C PHE A 118 -14.32 2.61 -0.04
N LEU A 119 -13.95 3.73 0.57
CA LEU A 119 -13.42 3.77 1.93
C LEU A 119 -14.39 3.17 2.93
N GLU A 120 -15.67 3.54 2.87
CA GLU A 120 -16.70 3.02 3.77
C GLU A 120 -16.79 1.48 3.70
N LYS A 121 -16.80 0.91 2.50
CA LYS A 121 -16.84 -0.56 2.34
C LYS A 121 -15.55 -1.24 2.82
N VAL A 122 -14.41 -0.62 2.58
CA VAL A 122 -13.10 -1.11 3.07
C VAL A 122 -13.07 -1.13 4.60
N LYS A 123 -13.62 -0.09 5.25
CA LYS A 123 -13.80 -0.03 6.71
C LYS A 123 -14.73 -1.14 7.21
N GLN A 124 -15.88 -1.34 6.57
CA GLN A 124 -16.84 -2.40 6.92
C GLN A 124 -16.25 -3.80 6.85
N GLU A 125 -15.28 -4.02 5.96
CA GLU A 125 -14.58 -5.31 5.80
C GLU A 125 -13.35 -5.44 6.72
N GLY A 126 -13.06 -4.40 7.50
CA GLY A 126 -11.99 -4.37 8.50
C GLY A 126 -10.60 -4.09 7.95
N PHE A 127 -10.46 -3.73 6.68
CA PHE A 127 -9.16 -3.43 6.08
C PHE A 127 -8.57 -2.09 6.54
N TYR A 128 -9.42 -1.17 6.96
CA TYR A 128 -9.04 0.14 7.51
C TYR A 128 -9.92 0.48 8.71
N ALA A 129 -9.90 -0.42 9.71
CA ALA A 129 -10.75 -0.30 10.88
C ALA A 129 -10.32 0.88 11.76
N ASP A 130 -11.29 1.54 12.41
CA ASP A 130 -10.98 2.56 13.39
C ASP A 130 -10.33 1.92 14.64
N PRO A 131 -9.25 2.49 15.18
CA PRO A 131 -8.57 1.92 16.34
C PRO A 131 -9.45 2.00 17.60
N PRO A 132 -9.19 1.15 18.62
CA PRO A 132 -9.83 1.28 19.91
C PRO A 132 -9.67 2.69 20.50
N GLY A 133 -10.67 3.12 21.28
CA GLY A 133 -10.65 4.45 21.91
C GLY A 133 -9.49 4.63 22.90
N GLU A 134 -9.24 5.87 23.32
CA GLU A 134 -8.09 6.25 24.16
C GLU A 134 -7.98 5.44 25.46
N ASN A 135 -9.13 5.06 26.03
CA ASN A 135 -9.23 4.29 27.28
C ASN A 135 -9.09 2.77 27.12
N ALA A 136 -8.84 2.26 25.91
CA ALA A 136 -8.66 0.82 25.69
C ALA A 136 -7.53 0.26 26.58
N SER A 137 -7.55 -1.00 26.95
CA SER A 137 -6.41 -1.65 27.61
C SER A 137 -5.27 -1.90 26.61
N GLU A 138 -4.08 -2.19 27.14
CA GLU A 138 -2.96 -2.68 26.31
C GLU A 138 -3.36 -3.96 25.55
N GLU A 139 -4.06 -4.90 26.20
CA GLU A 139 -4.52 -6.15 25.59
C GLU A 139 -5.54 -5.91 24.45
N GLU A 140 -6.49 -4.98 24.63
CA GLU A 140 -7.44 -4.61 23.56
C GLU A 140 -6.73 -3.98 22.36
N MET A 141 -5.71 -3.15 22.61
CA MET A 141 -4.89 -2.56 21.56
C MET A 141 -4.05 -3.63 20.84
N ALA A 142 -3.43 -4.55 21.57
CA ALA A 142 -2.70 -5.67 20.97
C ALA A 142 -3.63 -6.57 20.12
N ALA A 143 -4.84 -6.83 20.59
CA ALA A 143 -5.84 -7.60 19.85
C ALA A 143 -6.23 -6.91 18.55
N PHE A 144 -6.36 -5.58 18.59
CA PHE A 144 -6.58 -4.79 17.39
C PHE A 144 -5.39 -4.85 16.44
N ALA A 145 -4.16 -4.66 16.94
CA ALA A 145 -2.94 -4.72 16.13
C ALA A 145 -2.84 -6.05 15.36
N ILE A 146 -2.98 -7.17 16.05
CA ILE A 146 -2.92 -8.51 15.45
C ILE A 146 -3.98 -8.67 14.34
N ARG A 147 -5.22 -8.23 14.60
CA ARG A 147 -6.27 -8.28 13.57
C ARG A 147 -5.95 -7.38 12.38
N GLN A 148 -5.38 -6.21 12.64
CA GLN A 148 -5.04 -5.27 11.58
C GLN A 148 -3.90 -5.80 10.71
N GLU A 149 -2.85 -6.41 11.27
CA GLU A 149 -1.77 -7.07 10.52
C GLU A 149 -2.31 -8.15 9.56
N ILE A 150 -3.21 -8.99 10.06
CA ILE A 150 -3.88 -10.02 9.25
C ILE A 150 -4.66 -9.37 8.11
N LYS A 151 -5.41 -8.30 8.41
CA LYS A 151 -6.22 -7.59 7.43
C LYS A 151 -5.38 -6.86 6.39
N THR A 152 -4.26 -6.26 6.76
CA THR A 152 -3.32 -5.62 5.84
C THR A 152 -2.71 -6.67 4.90
N ALA A 153 -2.30 -7.83 5.42
CA ALA A 153 -1.83 -8.94 4.60
C ALA A 153 -2.90 -9.46 3.62
N GLU A 154 -4.15 -9.61 4.08
CA GLU A 154 -5.29 -9.97 3.23
C GLU A 154 -5.55 -8.92 2.14
N PHE A 155 -5.52 -7.63 2.49
CA PHE A 155 -5.67 -6.52 1.54
C PHE A 155 -4.62 -6.60 0.44
N TYR A 156 -3.35 -6.79 0.81
CA TYR A 156 -2.27 -6.95 -0.16
C TYR A 156 -2.45 -8.19 -1.04
N LYS A 157 -2.99 -9.30 -0.52
CA LYS A 157 -3.35 -10.46 -1.35
C LYS A 157 -4.52 -10.19 -2.32
N LEU A 158 -5.52 -9.43 -1.90
CA LEU A 158 -6.55 -8.97 -2.83
C LEU A 158 -5.95 -8.08 -3.91
N PHE A 159 -4.97 -7.25 -3.54
CA PHE A 159 -4.27 -6.36 -4.46
C PHE A 159 -3.57 -7.20 -5.54
N GLU A 160 -2.76 -8.18 -5.14
CA GLU A 160 -2.10 -9.13 -6.04
C GLU A 160 -3.07 -9.70 -7.09
N ALA A 161 -4.25 -10.16 -6.65
CA ALA A 161 -5.25 -10.73 -7.55
C ALA A 161 -5.86 -9.70 -8.52
N ALA A 162 -6.00 -8.44 -8.11
CA ALA A 162 -6.54 -7.38 -8.96
C ALA A 162 -5.54 -6.83 -9.98
N PHE A 163 -4.26 -6.79 -9.63
CA PHE A 163 -3.20 -6.16 -10.43
C PHE A 163 -1.94 -7.02 -10.47
N PRO A 164 -2.01 -8.25 -11.02
CA PRO A 164 -0.92 -9.23 -10.91
C PRO A 164 0.38 -8.77 -11.57
N GLU A 165 0.30 -7.97 -12.63
CA GLU A 165 1.50 -7.48 -13.33
C GLU A 165 2.15 -6.31 -12.59
N GLU A 166 1.37 -5.35 -12.09
CA GLU A 166 1.89 -4.28 -11.24
C GLU A 166 2.40 -4.80 -9.90
N TRP A 167 1.75 -5.83 -9.36
CA TRP A 167 2.20 -6.55 -8.16
C TRP A 167 3.62 -7.06 -8.30
N LYS A 168 3.87 -7.90 -9.32
CA LYS A 168 5.20 -8.45 -9.63
C LYS A 168 6.23 -7.35 -9.89
N ARG A 169 5.86 -6.34 -10.69
CA ARG A 169 6.79 -5.23 -11.04
C ARG A 169 7.17 -4.40 -9.83
N SER A 170 6.26 -4.26 -8.87
CA SER A 170 6.44 -3.45 -7.67
C SER A 170 7.09 -4.24 -6.53
N ARG A 171 7.20 -5.57 -6.62
CA ARG A 171 7.68 -6.46 -5.56
C ARG A 171 6.85 -6.37 -4.28
N LEU A 172 5.54 -6.20 -4.45
CA LEU A 172 4.60 -6.08 -3.34
C LEU A 172 4.47 -7.39 -2.54
N GLU A 173 4.96 -8.53 -3.06
CA GLU A 173 4.95 -9.78 -2.30
C GLU A 173 5.71 -9.71 -0.98
N ARG A 174 6.69 -8.81 -0.88
CA ARG A 174 7.48 -8.60 0.32
C ARG A 174 6.61 -8.10 1.49
N LEU A 175 5.71 -7.16 1.24
CA LEU A 175 4.85 -6.56 2.28
C LEU A 175 3.99 -7.63 2.96
N VAL A 176 3.44 -8.59 2.19
CA VAL A 176 2.65 -9.69 2.78
C VAL A 176 3.48 -10.55 3.74
N GLY A 177 4.76 -10.74 3.43
CA GLY A 177 5.68 -11.46 4.31
C GLY A 177 6.00 -10.65 5.58
N GLU A 178 6.15 -9.34 5.44
CA GLU A 178 6.40 -8.39 6.53
C GLU A 178 5.21 -8.33 7.50
N GLU A 179 3.98 -8.12 7.02
CA GLU A 179 2.80 -8.08 7.91
C GLU A 179 2.57 -9.41 8.65
N ARG A 180 2.86 -10.54 8.01
CA ARG A 180 2.79 -11.85 8.69
C ARG A 180 3.87 -12.01 9.75
N SER A 181 5.05 -11.42 9.51
CA SER A 181 6.13 -11.37 10.50
C SER A 181 5.75 -10.44 11.66
N HIS A 182 5.12 -9.31 11.39
CA HIS A 182 4.57 -8.38 12.40
C HIS A 182 3.53 -9.09 13.27
N GLU A 183 2.54 -9.75 12.65
CA GLU A 183 1.54 -10.56 13.36
C GLU A 183 2.20 -11.59 14.28
N ALA A 184 3.16 -12.36 13.76
CA ALA A 184 3.84 -13.39 14.54
C ALA A 184 4.61 -12.82 15.74
N LYS A 185 5.27 -11.67 15.57
CA LYS A 185 5.97 -10.97 16.67
C LYS A 185 5.00 -10.44 17.71
N LEU A 186 3.86 -9.89 17.31
CA LEU A 186 2.81 -9.43 18.22
C LEU A 186 2.22 -10.60 19.01
N ARG A 187 1.93 -11.74 18.37
CA ARG A 187 1.47 -12.94 19.08
C ARG A 187 2.51 -13.47 20.08
N ALA A 188 3.79 -13.38 19.75
CA ALA A 188 4.86 -13.75 20.68
C ALA A 188 4.94 -12.79 21.88
N ALA A 189 4.74 -11.48 21.66
CA ALA A 189 4.70 -10.47 22.72
C ALA A 189 3.42 -10.53 23.57
N TYR A 190 2.31 -10.99 22.98
CA TYR A 190 0.98 -11.05 23.59
C TYR A 190 0.36 -12.46 23.46
N PRO A 191 0.92 -13.50 24.09
CA PRO A 191 0.50 -14.89 23.89
C PRO A 191 -0.93 -15.21 24.37
N GLY A 192 -1.50 -14.36 25.24
CA GLY A 192 -2.88 -14.51 25.74
C GLY A 192 -3.95 -13.87 24.85
N VAL A 193 -3.54 -13.07 23.87
CA VAL A 193 -4.44 -12.31 22.99
C VAL A 193 -4.76 -13.14 21.75
N LYS A 194 -6.06 -13.31 21.45
CA LYS A 194 -6.55 -14.11 20.33
C LYS A 194 -6.75 -13.26 19.07
#